data_AF-A0A969VCL0-F1
#
_entry.id   AF-A0A969VCL0-F1
#
_cell.length_a   1.000
_cell.length_b   1.000
_cell.length_c   1.000
_cell.angle_alpha   90.00
_cell.angle_beta   90.00
_cell.angle_gamma   90.00
#
_symmetry.space_group_name_H-M   'P 1'
#
loop_
_entity.id
_entity.type
_entity.pdbx_description
1 polymer ?
#
loop_
_entity_poly.entity_id
_entity_poly.type
_entity_poly.pdbx_seq_one_letter_code
_entity_poly.pdbx_strand_id
1 'polypeptide(L)'
;MTIKRQGIYLIGEDTADNIALEAGQLQDIPGGLVTRKGNDTVSGSSDAEVVYSGKGNDEIEGGGGNDSLRGDKDEDTVFGGDGDDCLCGGQGNDSIVGGSGNDSLHGDRGIDTLTGGSGNDTFFLLLDDESIDYITDYQNGGDRIASDNGILNFDNYTFSPGTGANGAGSRDTVMIDKSSNRAIAVLLNVPSSTFAATPTPIATPTPTTIPTPTTVATPTPTPTTVPTPTPTPTTVPTPTPTPATVPTPTPTPTDLAGNTLLTARNIGVLSGTQTFSDAVGDIDTEDFYRLQITAPSDINIALSGLNADADLIFVEDINNNGAIDSDGFNSFEVLGISDEFGTNSEELQGTLQPGEYLIWVSQFEPTFRRCDRPIEYF
;
A
#
# COMPACT_ATOMS: atom_id res chain seq x y z
N MET A 1 -15.40 -25.78 7.16
CA MET A 1 -14.14 -25.88 7.92
C MET A 1 -13.37 -27.10 7.45
N THR A 2 -12.68 -26.97 6.33
CA THR A 2 -11.64 -27.92 5.95
C THR A 2 -10.39 -27.09 5.82
N ILE A 3 -9.58 -27.09 6.87
CA ILE A 3 -8.27 -26.45 6.87
C ILE A 3 -7.25 -27.58 6.76
N LYS A 4 -6.32 -27.48 5.82
CA LYS A 4 -5.24 -28.45 5.66
C LYS A 4 -3.89 -27.78 5.84
N ARG A 5 -2.98 -28.45 6.54
CA ARG A 5 -1.58 -28.02 6.59
C ARG A 5 -0.92 -28.29 5.24
N GLN A 6 -0.35 -27.26 4.63
CA GLN A 6 0.41 -27.34 3.38
C GLN A 6 1.76 -26.63 3.57
N GLY A 7 2.83 -27.41 3.62
CA GLY A 7 4.17 -26.89 3.91
C GLY A 7 4.22 -26.19 5.27
N ILE A 8 4.56 -24.90 5.25
CA ILE A 8 4.61 -24.04 6.44
C ILE A 8 3.28 -23.33 6.75
N TYR A 9 2.24 -23.52 5.96
CA TYR A 9 0.94 -22.83 6.06
C TYR A 9 -0.19 -23.77 6.51
N LEU A 10 -1.26 -23.20 7.08
CA LEU A 10 -2.61 -23.74 7.06
C LEU A 10 -3.39 -23.10 5.92
N ILE A 11 -4.16 -23.90 5.19
CA ILE A 11 -4.87 -23.43 3.99
C ILE A 11 -6.36 -23.80 4.06
N GLY A 12 -7.23 -22.82 3.82
CA GLY A 12 -8.67 -22.94 3.63
C GLY A 12 -9.01 -23.55 2.25
N GLU A 13 -10.19 -24.16 2.14
CA GLU A 13 -10.55 -24.96 0.95
C GLU A 13 -11.59 -24.28 0.04
N ASP A 14 -11.90 -22.99 0.31
CA ASP A 14 -12.66 -22.03 -0.52
C ASP A 14 -14.20 -21.95 -0.40
N THR A 15 -14.73 -20.97 -1.17
CA THR A 15 -16.09 -20.44 -1.37
C THR A 15 -16.67 -19.64 -0.22
N ALA A 16 -16.36 -20.01 1.02
CA ALA A 16 -16.47 -19.21 2.24
C ALA A 16 -16.10 -20.09 3.44
N ASP A 17 -15.05 -19.76 4.16
CA ASP A 17 -14.58 -20.42 5.35
C ASP A 17 -14.88 -19.57 6.59
N ASN A 18 -15.43 -20.19 7.63
CA ASN A 18 -15.51 -19.59 8.96
C ASN A 18 -14.53 -20.34 9.87
N ILE A 19 -13.49 -19.63 10.29
CA ILE A 19 -12.32 -20.14 10.99
C ILE A 19 -12.22 -19.46 12.34
N ALA A 20 -12.14 -20.26 13.40
CA ALA A 20 -11.74 -19.78 14.72
C ALA A 20 -10.43 -20.47 15.09
N LEU A 21 -9.39 -19.69 15.35
CA LEU A 21 -8.08 -20.15 15.78
C LEU A 21 -8.08 -20.37 17.29
N GLU A 22 -7.55 -21.52 17.72
CA GLU A 22 -7.28 -21.76 19.14
C GLU A 22 -5.85 -21.31 19.48
N ALA A 23 -5.62 -20.92 20.73
CA ALA A 23 -4.28 -20.59 21.21
C ALA A 23 -3.29 -21.74 20.93
N GLY A 24 -2.14 -21.41 20.37
CA GLY A 24 -1.08 -22.31 19.94
C GLY A 24 -1.26 -22.89 18.54
N GLN A 25 -2.39 -22.65 17.86
CA GLN A 25 -2.71 -23.30 16.60
C GLN A 25 -1.76 -22.89 15.45
N LEU A 26 -1.31 -21.64 15.43
CA LEU A 26 -0.38 -21.14 14.41
C LEU A 26 1.08 -21.07 14.88
N GLN A 27 1.37 -21.30 16.17
CA GLN A 27 2.73 -21.14 16.72
C GLN A 27 3.79 -22.03 16.04
N ASP A 28 3.40 -23.22 15.57
CA ASP A 28 4.28 -24.17 14.86
C ASP A 28 4.09 -24.14 13.33
N ILE A 29 3.46 -23.08 12.81
CA ILE A 29 3.05 -22.91 11.42
C ILE A 29 3.64 -21.58 10.92
N PRO A 30 4.93 -21.57 10.51
CA PRO A 30 5.64 -20.33 10.23
C PRO A 30 5.03 -19.44 9.15
N GLY A 31 4.22 -20.02 8.26
CA GLY A 31 3.52 -19.28 7.21
C GLY A 31 2.13 -18.78 7.63
N GLY A 32 1.59 -19.20 8.77
CA GLY A 32 0.26 -18.77 9.21
C GLY A 32 -0.89 -19.44 8.45
N LEU A 33 -2.02 -18.73 8.34
CA LEU A 33 -3.26 -19.16 7.71
C LEU A 33 -3.48 -18.45 6.37
N VAL A 34 -3.91 -19.19 5.35
CA VAL A 34 -4.31 -18.66 4.04
C VAL A 34 -5.71 -19.15 3.67
N THR A 35 -6.70 -18.29 3.44
CA THR A 35 -8.09 -18.73 3.09
C THR A 35 -8.40 -18.68 1.60
N ARG A 36 -7.60 -17.93 0.82
CA ARG A 36 -7.54 -17.89 -0.65
C ARG A 36 -8.72 -17.20 -1.35
N LYS A 37 -9.92 -17.77 -1.31
CA LYS A 37 -11.06 -17.30 -2.09
C LYS A 37 -12.36 -17.54 -1.34
N GLY A 38 -13.29 -16.60 -1.48
CA GLY A 38 -14.59 -16.65 -0.83
C GLY A 38 -14.72 -15.49 0.14
N ASN A 39 -15.90 -15.30 0.71
CA ASN A 39 -16.05 -14.35 1.79
C ASN A 39 -15.84 -15.10 3.09
N ASP A 40 -14.66 -14.94 3.66
CA ASP A 40 -14.16 -15.70 4.79
C ASP A 40 -14.33 -14.91 6.09
N THR A 41 -14.47 -15.63 7.19
CA THR A 41 -14.45 -15.07 8.54
C THR A 41 -13.36 -15.77 9.32
N VAL A 42 -12.38 -15.02 9.81
CA VAL A 42 -11.29 -15.54 10.64
C VAL A 42 -11.33 -14.83 11.99
N SER A 43 -11.50 -15.61 13.06
CA SER A 43 -11.32 -15.15 14.43
C SER A 43 -10.05 -15.76 15.00
N GLY A 44 -9.11 -14.90 15.39
CA GLY A 44 -7.83 -15.23 15.99
C GLY A 44 -7.97 -15.54 17.47
N SER A 45 -6.84 -15.55 18.17
CA SER A 45 -6.74 -16.08 19.52
C SER A 45 -6.16 -15.04 20.48
N SER A 46 -5.31 -15.47 21.42
CA SER A 46 -4.56 -14.59 22.31
C SER A 46 -3.05 -14.66 22.04
N ASP A 47 -2.68 -15.24 20.91
CA ASP A 47 -1.31 -15.43 20.46
C ASP A 47 -1.06 -14.55 19.23
N ALA A 48 0.20 -14.36 18.85
CA ALA A 48 0.48 -13.69 17.59
C ALA A 48 0.01 -14.57 16.40
N GLU A 49 -0.82 -13.99 15.54
CA GLU A 49 -1.37 -14.60 14.35
C GLU A 49 -0.76 -14.04 13.06
N VAL A 50 -0.71 -14.89 12.03
CA VAL A 50 -0.37 -14.50 10.66
C VAL A 50 -1.48 -15.02 9.75
N VAL A 51 -2.22 -14.12 9.11
CA VAL A 51 -3.42 -14.46 8.32
C VAL A 51 -3.42 -13.71 6.98
N TYR A 52 -3.72 -14.44 5.90
CA TYR A 52 -3.92 -13.92 4.55
C TYR A 52 -5.25 -14.44 3.99
N SER A 53 -6.24 -13.58 3.74
CA SER A 53 -7.59 -14.07 3.39
C SER A 53 -7.82 -14.24 1.88
N GLY A 54 -7.14 -13.46 1.03
CA GLY A 54 -7.13 -13.66 -0.41
C GLY A 54 -8.25 -12.90 -1.14
N LYS A 55 -9.05 -13.55 -1.99
CA LYS A 55 -10.10 -12.89 -2.77
C LYS A 55 -11.46 -13.03 -2.10
N GLY A 56 -12.16 -11.93 -1.92
CA GLY A 56 -13.55 -11.89 -1.47
C GLY A 56 -13.69 -10.87 -0.35
N ASN A 57 -14.92 -10.63 0.10
CA ASN A 57 -15.11 -9.67 1.19
C ASN A 57 -14.93 -10.39 2.52
N ASP A 58 -13.76 -10.27 3.11
CA ASP A 58 -13.33 -11.03 4.27
C ASP A 58 -13.49 -10.25 5.58
N GLU A 59 -13.68 -10.98 6.69
CA GLU A 59 -13.71 -10.44 8.05
C GLU A 59 -12.64 -11.14 8.89
N ILE A 60 -11.62 -10.40 9.32
CA ILE A 60 -10.48 -10.92 10.08
C ILE A 60 -10.42 -10.21 11.43
N GLU A 61 -10.36 -10.98 12.52
CA GLU A 61 -10.10 -10.50 13.88
C GLU A 61 -8.85 -11.22 14.42
N GLY A 62 -7.81 -10.49 14.82
CA GLY A 62 -6.59 -11.06 15.42
C GLY A 62 -6.82 -11.48 16.86
N GLY A 63 -7.46 -10.61 17.65
CA GLY A 63 -7.85 -10.93 19.02
C GLY A 63 -6.86 -10.32 19.99
N GLY A 64 -5.85 -11.06 20.44
CA GLY A 64 -4.74 -10.45 21.16
C GLY A 64 -3.44 -11.15 20.84
N GLY A 65 -2.31 -10.46 21.00
CA GLY A 65 -1.08 -10.87 20.35
C GLY A 65 -0.57 -9.72 19.49
N ASN A 66 0.60 -9.88 18.88
CA ASN A 66 1.07 -8.92 17.89
C ASN A 66 0.86 -9.56 16.53
N ASP A 67 -0.21 -9.16 15.85
CA ASP A 67 -0.75 -9.87 14.71
C ASP A 67 -0.28 -9.28 13.38
N SER A 68 -0.23 -10.12 12.35
CA SER A 68 0.00 -9.74 10.96
C SER A 68 -1.17 -10.22 10.12
N LEU A 69 -2.10 -9.31 9.81
CA LEU A 69 -3.39 -9.64 9.21
C LEU A 69 -3.58 -8.96 7.86
N ARG A 70 -4.12 -9.69 6.89
CA ARG A 70 -4.30 -9.18 5.52
C ARG A 70 -5.61 -9.62 4.85
N GLY A 71 -6.37 -8.62 4.38
CA GLY A 71 -7.60 -8.77 3.60
C GLY A 71 -7.39 -9.20 2.14
N ASP A 72 -6.28 -8.75 1.54
CA ASP A 72 -5.88 -9.03 0.15
C ASP A 72 -6.72 -8.31 -0.92
N LYS A 73 -7.85 -8.85 -1.38
CA LYS A 73 -8.59 -8.35 -2.55
C LYS A 73 -10.08 -8.29 -2.24
N ASP A 74 -10.72 -7.26 -2.78
CA ASP A 74 -12.14 -6.91 -2.61
C ASP A 74 -12.36 -6.10 -1.32
N GLU A 75 -13.58 -6.00 -0.78
CA GLU A 75 -13.85 -5.09 0.36
C GLU A 75 -13.75 -5.84 1.69
N ASP A 76 -12.69 -5.59 2.45
CA ASP A 76 -12.35 -6.34 3.65
C ASP A 76 -12.58 -5.57 4.95
N THR A 77 -12.77 -6.31 6.03
CA THR A 77 -12.80 -5.77 7.39
C THR A 77 -11.74 -6.46 8.24
N VAL A 78 -10.77 -5.69 8.75
CA VAL A 78 -9.62 -6.21 9.50
C VAL A 78 -9.56 -5.55 10.89
N PHE A 79 -9.58 -6.36 11.95
CA PHE A 79 -9.44 -5.95 13.34
C PHE A 79 -8.17 -6.58 13.94
N GLY A 80 -7.24 -5.77 14.43
CA GLY A 80 -6.04 -6.24 15.14
C GLY A 80 -6.39 -6.80 16.50
N GLY A 81 -6.83 -5.93 17.41
CA GLY A 81 -7.26 -6.31 18.75
C GLY A 81 -6.30 -5.77 19.82
N ASP A 82 -5.81 -6.63 20.70
CA ASP A 82 -4.87 -6.26 21.77
C ASP A 82 -3.42 -6.62 21.39
N GLY A 83 -2.55 -5.65 21.19
CA GLY A 83 -1.11 -5.81 20.98
C GLY A 83 -0.60 -4.85 19.92
N ASP A 84 0.69 -4.90 19.59
CA ASP A 84 1.24 -4.05 18.53
C ASP A 84 1.06 -4.77 17.17
N ASP A 85 0.00 -4.43 16.44
CA ASP A 85 -0.43 -5.15 15.24
C ASP A 85 0.06 -4.51 13.95
N CYS A 86 0.09 -5.30 12.88
CA CYS A 86 0.25 -4.81 11.53
C CYS A 86 -0.84 -5.34 10.61
N LEU A 87 -1.60 -4.41 10.04
CA LEU A 87 -2.87 -4.66 9.37
C LEU A 87 -2.84 -4.10 7.95
N CYS A 88 -3.13 -4.94 6.97
CA CYS A 88 -3.25 -4.56 5.57
C CYS A 88 -4.64 -4.87 5.01
N GLY A 89 -5.28 -3.89 4.39
CA GLY A 89 -6.51 -4.07 3.61
C GLY A 89 -6.18 -4.76 2.30
N GLY A 90 -5.45 -4.06 1.44
CA GLY A 90 -4.97 -4.59 0.17
C GLY A 90 -5.60 -3.84 -0.98
N GLN A 91 -6.17 -4.54 -1.95
CA GLN A 91 -6.92 -3.90 -3.03
C GLN A 91 -8.40 -3.93 -2.68
N GLY A 92 -9.00 -2.78 -2.40
CA GLY A 92 -10.34 -2.79 -1.83
C GLY A 92 -10.90 -1.44 -1.48
N ASN A 93 -12.03 -1.42 -0.81
CA ASN A 93 -12.37 -0.28 0.03
C ASN A 93 -12.52 -0.87 1.43
N ASP A 94 -11.44 -0.80 2.20
CA ASP A 94 -11.28 -1.64 3.37
C ASP A 94 -11.59 -0.87 4.65
N SER A 95 -11.99 -1.61 5.68
CA SER A 95 -12.22 -1.10 7.02
C SER A 95 -11.22 -1.72 7.99
N ILE A 96 -10.25 -0.94 8.44
CA ILE A 96 -9.15 -1.42 9.29
C ILE A 96 -9.21 -0.75 10.66
N VAL A 97 -9.13 -1.57 11.71
CA VAL A 97 -9.13 -1.13 13.11
C VAL A 97 -7.96 -1.78 13.85
N GLY A 98 -7.01 -0.97 14.33
CA GLY A 98 -5.85 -1.41 15.13
C GLY A 98 -6.29 -2.02 16.46
N GLY A 99 -6.73 -1.17 17.38
CA GLY A 99 -7.26 -1.61 18.67
C GLY A 99 -6.45 -1.04 19.83
N SER A 100 -5.87 -1.89 20.66
CA SER A 100 -5.01 -1.50 21.77
C SER A 100 -3.56 -1.82 21.45
N GLY A 101 -2.68 -0.83 21.35
CA GLY A 101 -1.27 -1.05 21.03
C GLY A 101 -0.74 0.02 20.11
N ASN A 102 0.48 -0.12 19.62
CA ASN A 102 1.02 0.80 18.61
C ASN A 102 0.96 0.10 17.26
N ASP A 103 -0.11 0.37 16.53
CA ASP A 103 -0.47 -0.40 15.36
C ASP A 103 0.06 0.23 14.07
N SER A 104 0.30 -0.59 13.05
CA SER A 104 0.65 -0.18 11.70
C SER A 104 -0.49 -0.51 10.75
N LEU A 105 -1.15 0.51 10.20
CA LEU A 105 -2.34 0.35 9.38
C LEU A 105 -2.05 0.74 7.92
N HIS A 106 -2.34 -0.19 7.02
CA HIS A 106 -2.15 -0.10 5.58
C HIS A 106 -3.49 -0.28 4.88
N GLY A 107 -4.10 0.82 4.41
CA GLY A 107 -5.26 0.72 3.52
C GLY A 107 -4.88 0.08 2.17
N ASP A 108 -3.72 0.51 1.65
CA ASP A 108 -3.18 0.18 0.34
C ASP A 108 -4.01 0.82 -0.79
N ARG A 109 -4.63 0.04 -1.67
CA ARG A 109 -5.29 0.57 -2.87
C ARG A 109 -6.80 0.67 -2.69
N GLY A 110 -7.33 1.80 -3.12
CA GLY A 110 -8.75 2.12 -3.06
C GLY A 110 -9.09 3.04 -1.89
N ILE A 111 -10.34 3.08 -1.47
CA ILE A 111 -10.82 4.09 -0.50
C ILE A 111 -11.01 3.44 0.86
N ASP A 112 -10.01 3.61 1.72
CA ASP A 112 -9.99 2.87 2.99
C ASP A 112 -10.43 3.73 4.17
N THR A 113 -10.91 3.05 5.21
CA THR A 113 -11.24 3.64 6.50
C THR A 113 -10.34 3.04 7.58
N LEU A 114 -9.47 3.87 8.15
CA LEU A 114 -8.43 3.46 9.08
C LEU A 114 -8.71 4.04 10.48
N THR A 115 -8.71 3.19 11.49
CA THR A 115 -8.90 3.56 12.90
C THR A 115 -7.77 2.96 13.73
N GLY A 116 -6.90 3.79 14.29
CA GLY A 116 -5.75 3.31 15.07
C GLY A 116 -6.19 2.70 16.39
N GLY A 117 -7.06 3.41 17.12
CA GLY A 117 -7.51 3.03 18.44
C GLY A 117 -6.69 3.70 19.54
N SER A 118 -6.18 2.91 20.46
CA SER A 118 -5.43 3.40 21.60
C SER A 118 -3.96 3.03 21.52
N GLY A 119 -3.10 4.05 21.51
CA GLY A 119 -1.66 3.89 21.48
C GLY A 119 -1.06 4.97 20.60
N ASN A 120 0.10 4.68 19.99
CA ASN A 120 0.73 5.59 19.04
C ASN A 120 0.79 4.90 17.68
N ASP A 121 -0.25 5.11 16.88
CA ASP A 121 -0.45 4.32 15.67
C ASP A 121 0.24 4.98 14.46
N THR A 122 0.53 4.18 13.44
CA THR A 122 1.08 4.67 12.18
C THR A 122 0.16 4.30 11.03
N PHE A 123 -0.43 5.33 10.42
CA PHE A 123 -1.27 5.20 9.23
C PHE A 123 -0.41 5.38 7.98
N PHE A 124 -0.38 4.38 7.11
CA PHE A 124 0.37 4.41 5.87
C PHE A 124 -0.54 4.73 4.69
N LEU A 125 -0.14 5.72 3.91
CA LEU A 125 -0.86 6.17 2.72
C LEU A 125 -0.09 5.78 1.46
N LEU A 126 -0.82 5.27 0.47
CA LEU A 126 -0.30 5.02 -0.87
C LEU A 126 -0.37 6.30 -1.71
N LEU A 127 0.76 7.01 -1.84
CA LEU A 127 0.78 8.38 -2.39
C LEU A 127 0.68 8.44 -3.92
N ASP A 128 0.86 7.33 -4.62
CA ASP A 128 0.66 7.17 -6.06
C ASP A 128 -0.75 6.68 -6.43
N ASP A 129 -1.54 6.19 -5.47
CA ASP A 129 -2.98 6.00 -5.66
C ASP A 129 -3.70 7.36 -5.70
N GLU A 130 -4.62 7.52 -6.65
CA GLU A 130 -5.48 8.70 -6.78
C GLU A 130 -6.64 8.70 -5.77
N SER A 131 -6.92 7.56 -5.13
CA SER A 131 -7.85 7.44 -4.01
C SER A 131 -7.42 8.28 -2.79
N ILE A 132 -8.33 8.38 -1.82
CA ILE A 132 -8.14 9.17 -0.60
C ILE A 132 -8.73 8.40 0.57
N ASP A 133 -7.87 8.04 1.53
CA ASP A 133 -8.29 7.32 2.73
C ASP A 133 -8.86 8.24 3.80
N TYR A 134 -9.61 7.63 4.71
CA TYR A 134 -10.23 8.27 5.86
C TYR A 134 -9.60 7.74 7.14
N ILE A 135 -8.87 8.60 7.85
CA ILE A 135 -8.35 8.29 9.19
C ILE A 135 -9.36 8.81 10.22
N THR A 136 -9.90 7.91 11.05
CA THR A 136 -11.10 8.20 11.84
C THR A 136 -10.81 8.84 13.20
N ASP A 137 -9.62 8.62 13.77
CA ASP A 137 -9.31 8.93 15.17
C ASP A 137 -7.91 9.51 15.42
N TYR A 138 -7.23 10.01 14.37
CA TYR A 138 -5.88 10.55 14.46
C TYR A 138 -5.65 11.48 15.67
N GLN A 139 -4.67 11.12 16.51
CA GLN A 139 -4.27 11.81 17.73
C GLN A 139 -2.93 12.53 17.55
N ASN A 140 -2.98 13.87 17.48
CA ASN A 140 -1.77 14.66 17.35
C ASN A 140 -0.82 14.49 18.55
N GLY A 141 0.41 14.07 18.28
CA GLY A 141 1.44 13.83 19.30
C GLY A 141 1.49 12.38 19.82
N GLY A 142 0.54 11.53 19.44
CA GLY A 142 0.64 10.07 19.54
C GLY A 142 0.91 9.47 18.15
N ASP A 143 -0.03 9.70 17.24
CA ASP A 143 -0.06 9.01 15.95
C ASP A 143 0.81 9.67 14.88
N ARG A 144 1.14 8.85 13.88
CA ARG A 144 1.98 9.19 12.74
C ARG A 144 1.24 8.87 11.44
N ILE A 145 1.54 9.66 10.41
CA ILE A 145 1.13 9.36 9.04
C ILE A 145 2.39 9.18 8.22
N ALA A 146 2.48 8.10 7.47
CA ALA A 146 3.64 7.69 6.72
C ALA A 146 3.27 7.29 5.28
N SER A 147 4.27 7.12 4.45
CA SER A 147 4.15 6.49 3.12
C SER A 147 5.28 5.50 2.93
N ASP A 148 5.47 5.06 1.68
CA ASP A 148 6.58 4.18 1.37
C ASP A 148 7.96 4.76 1.66
N ASN A 149 8.05 6.08 1.62
CA ASN A 149 9.29 6.82 1.84
C ASN A 149 9.50 7.22 3.32
N GLY A 150 8.68 6.68 4.24
CA GLY A 150 8.75 6.92 5.67
C GLY A 150 7.72 7.93 6.18
N ILE A 151 7.93 8.41 7.41
CA ILE A 151 7.01 9.36 8.07
C ILE A 151 6.89 10.65 7.26
N LEU A 152 5.66 11.07 7.02
CA LEU A 152 5.38 12.27 6.24
C LEU A 152 5.87 13.52 6.97
N ASN A 153 6.64 14.34 6.28
CA ASN A 153 6.96 15.68 6.78
C ASN A 153 5.78 16.63 6.52
N PHE A 154 5.06 17.00 7.57
CA PHE A 154 3.87 17.86 7.49
C PHE A 154 4.16 19.26 6.91
N ASP A 155 5.41 19.71 6.86
CA ASP A 155 5.78 20.93 6.14
C ASP A 155 5.53 20.84 4.62
N ASN A 156 5.45 19.63 4.06
CA ASN A 156 5.13 19.41 2.65
C ASN A 156 3.63 19.41 2.36
N TYR A 157 2.77 19.50 3.38
CA TYR A 157 1.33 19.36 3.25
C TYR A 157 0.58 20.61 3.71
N THR A 158 -0.62 20.80 3.15
CA THR A 158 -1.59 21.81 3.57
C THR A 158 -2.76 21.09 4.23
N PHE A 159 -3.16 21.59 5.40
CA PHE A 159 -4.30 21.08 6.16
C PHE A 159 -5.48 22.03 5.99
N SER A 160 -6.46 21.65 5.17
CA SER A 160 -7.63 22.47 4.89
C SER A 160 -8.85 21.94 5.65
N PRO A 161 -9.71 22.80 6.22
CA PRO A 161 -11.03 22.38 6.67
C PRO A 161 -11.81 21.70 5.53
N GLY A 162 -12.55 20.65 5.86
CA GLY A 162 -13.49 20.02 4.94
C GLY A 162 -14.60 20.99 4.51
N THR A 163 -15.03 20.86 3.26
CA THR A 163 -16.06 21.71 2.63
C THR A 163 -17.30 20.92 2.18
N GLY A 164 -17.34 19.62 2.48
CA GLY A 164 -18.27 18.63 1.95
C GLY A 164 -17.71 17.86 0.74
N ALA A 165 -16.60 18.32 0.14
CA ALA A 165 -15.86 17.55 -0.86
C ALA A 165 -15.12 16.37 -0.21
N ASN A 166 -14.96 15.26 -0.94
CA ASN A 166 -14.31 14.03 -0.46
C ASN A 166 -14.90 13.51 0.86
N GLY A 167 -16.24 13.60 1.03
CA GLY A 167 -16.93 13.19 2.25
C GLY A 167 -16.66 14.06 3.50
N ALA A 168 -15.71 15.00 3.44
CA ALA A 168 -15.20 15.73 4.59
C ALA A 168 -16.11 16.90 5.01
N GLY A 169 -16.73 16.80 6.18
CA GLY A 169 -17.46 17.87 6.85
C GLY A 169 -16.54 18.97 7.41
N SER A 170 -17.13 20.04 7.96
CA SER A 170 -16.38 21.20 8.45
C SER A 170 -15.51 20.95 9.69
N ARG A 171 -15.68 19.79 10.33
CA ARG A 171 -14.86 19.32 11.46
C ARG A 171 -13.67 18.47 11.02
N ASP A 172 -13.65 18.06 9.76
CA ASP A 172 -12.65 17.18 9.20
C ASP A 172 -11.53 18.02 8.57
N THR A 173 -10.37 17.40 8.41
CA THR A 173 -9.22 18.01 7.75
C THR A 173 -8.87 17.23 6.50
N VAL A 174 -8.81 17.93 5.37
CA VAL A 174 -8.26 17.38 4.13
C VAL A 174 -6.77 17.69 4.10
N MET A 175 -5.95 16.64 4.01
CA MET A 175 -4.51 16.75 3.81
C MET A 175 -4.21 16.85 2.32
N ILE A 176 -3.50 17.90 1.91
CA ILE A 176 -3.22 18.21 0.51
C ILE A 176 -1.70 18.31 0.33
N ASP A 177 -1.14 17.51 -0.58
CA ASP A 177 0.26 17.60 -0.97
C ASP A 177 0.53 18.93 -1.70
N LYS A 178 1.52 19.71 -1.24
CA LYS A 178 1.80 21.04 -1.81
C LYS A 178 2.39 20.98 -3.21
N SER A 179 3.06 19.88 -3.57
CA SER A 179 3.75 19.75 -4.85
C SER A 179 2.79 19.38 -5.98
N SER A 180 1.85 18.48 -5.71
CA SER A 180 0.85 18.01 -6.67
C SER A 180 -0.48 18.74 -6.56
N ASN A 181 -0.73 19.44 -5.45
CA ASN A 181 -2.04 20.02 -5.10
C ASN A 181 -3.16 18.96 -5.09
N ARG A 182 -2.81 17.71 -4.78
CA ARG A 182 -3.72 16.57 -4.64
C ARG A 182 -4.05 16.34 -3.18
N ALA A 183 -5.30 16.03 -2.87
CA ALA A 183 -5.68 15.54 -1.55
C ALA A 183 -5.20 14.09 -1.39
N ILE A 184 -4.61 13.77 -0.24
CA ILE A 184 -3.99 12.46 0.03
C ILE A 184 -4.65 11.69 1.17
N ALA A 185 -5.37 12.38 2.06
CA ALA A 185 -6.13 11.76 3.14
C ALA A 185 -7.17 12.75 3.70
N VAL A 186 -8.19 12.21 4.35
CA VAL A 186 -9.14 12.95 5.19
C VAL A 186 -8.98 12.48 6.63
N LEU A 187 -8.69 13.42 7.54
CA LEU A 187 -8.69 13.18 8.98
C LEU A 187 -10.06 13.57 9.54
N LEU A 188 -10.85 12.57 9.92
CA LEU A 188 -12.22 12.79 10.40
C LEU A 188 -12.21 13.31 11.83
N ASN A 189 -13.07 14.30 12.09
CA ASN A 189 -13.20 14.98 13.39
C ASN A 189 -11.91 15.61 13.95
N VAL A 190 -10.84 15.71 13.15
CA VAL A 190 -9.62 16.42 13.50
C VAL A 190 -9.67 17.79 12.84
N PRO A 191 -9.82 18.90 13.58
CA PRO A 191 -9.88 20.22 12.98
C PRO A 191 -8.49 20.65 12.48
N SER A 192 -8.43 21.34 11.34
CA SER A 192 -7.14 21.74 10.73
C SER A 192 -6.28 22.65 11.61
N SER A 193 -6.89 23.33 12.58
CA SER A 193 -6.19 24.10 13.62
C SER A 193 -5.24 23.25 14.48
N THR A 194 -5.45 21.94 14.54
CA THR A 194 -4.56 20.98 15.21
C THR A 194 -3.14 21.03 14.63
N PHE A 195 -3.01 21.38 13.35
CA PHE A 195 -1.74 21.44 12.61
C PHE A 195 -1.23 22.87 12.38
N ALA A 196 -1.92 23.87 12.93
CA ALA A 196 -1.43 25.25 12.83
C ALA A 196 -0.16 25.39 13.67
N ALA A 197 0.90 25.96 13.08
CA ALA A 197 2.11 26.32 13.81
C ALA A 197 1.72 27.12 15.06
N THR A 198 2.22 26.71 16.23
CA THR A 198 1.98 27.41 17.49
C THR A 198 2.27 28.90 17.27
N PRO A 199 1.35 29.82 17.58
CA PRO A 199 1.65 31.23 17.42
C PRO A 199 2.91 31.51 18.23
N THR A 200 3.94 32.04 17.57
CA THR A 200 5.13 32.58 18.23
C THR A 200 4.63 33.41 19.41
N PRO A 201 5.11 33.18 20.65
CA PRO A 201 4.58 33.86 21.81
C PRO A 201 4.57 35.35 21.51
N ILE A 202 3.38 35.95 21.53
CA ILE A 202 3.17 37.38 21.32
C ILE A 202 4.20 38.07 22.20
N ALA A 203 5.11 38.82 21.57
CA ALA A 203 6.13 39.57 22.28
C ALA A 203 5.45 40.32 23.44
N THR A 204 5.91 40.04 24.66
CA THR A 204 5.43 40.73 25.86
C THR A 204 5.45 42.23 25.56
N PRO A 205 4.34 42.96 25.71
CA PRO A 205 4.31 44.37 25.34
C PRO A 205 5.40 45.10 26.14
N THR A 206 6.35 45.70 25.43
CA THR A 206 7.37 46.58 26.01
C THR A 206 6.67 47.58 26.93
N PRO A 207 7.10 47.73 28.20
CA PRO A 207 6.41 48.60 29.13
C PRO A 207 6.42 50.04 28.59
N THR A 208 5.23 50.58 28.39
CA THR A 208 4.99 51.94 27.92
C THR A 208 5.65 52.93 28.89
N THR A 209 6.66 53.66 28.42
CA THR A 209 7.30 54.71 29.21
C THR A 209 6.31 55.86 29.46
N ILE A 210 6.11 56.19 30.73
CA ILE A 210 5.37 57.34 31.24
C ILE A 210 5.95 58.65 30.66
N PRO A 211 5.15 59.61 30.18
CA PRO A 211 5.68 60.88 29.66
C PRO A 211 6.08 61.83 30.81
N THR A 212 7.22 62.50 30.67
CA THR A 212 7.66 63.61 31.54
C THR A 212 7.95 64.84 30.66
N PRO A 213 7.63 66.08 31.09
CA PRO A 213 7.15 67.13 30.21
C PRO A 213 8.23 67.99 29.54
N THR A 214 7.75 68.68 28.51
CA THR A 214 8.31 69.73 27.65
C THR A 214 9.38 70.64 28.26
N THR A 215 10.41 70.99 27.48
CA THR A 215 10.68 72.38 27.06
C THR A 215 11.86 72.52 26.06
N VAL A 216 11.55 73.23 24.96
CA VAL A 216 12.33 74.33 24.32
C VAL A 216 13.52 74.03 23.38
N ALA A 217 13.34 74.62 22.19
CA ALA A 217 14.26 75.19 21.20
C ALA A 217 15.09 74.30 20.27
N THR A 218 14.66 74.36 19.01
CA THR A 218 15.35 74.13 17.74
C THR A 218 16.73 74.80 17.67
N PRO A 219 17.66 74.22 16.88
CA PRO A 219 18.04 74.94 15.66
C PRO A 219 17.98 74.09 14.39
N THR A 220 17.71 74.80 13.30
CA THR A 220 17.62 74.40 11.90
C THR A 220 18.84 73.64 11.36
N PRO A 221 18.62 72.58 10.55
CA PRO A 221 19.59 72.16 9.55
C PRO A 221 19.14 72.44 8.11
N THR A 222 20.13 72.96 7.37
CA THR A 222 20.36 73.15 5.93
C THR A 222 19.67 72.17 4.97
N PRO A 223 19.27 72.60 3.75
CA PRO A 223 18.55 71.76 2.80
C PRO A 223 19.47 70.70 2.15
N THR A 224 19.09 69.43 2.26
CA THR A 224 19.71 68.32 1.53
C THR A 224 18.86 68.00 0.30
N THR A 225 19.55 67.77 -0.81
CA THR A 225 19.04 67.57 -2.17
C THR A 225 18.15 66.33 -2.32
N VAL A 226 17.05 66.50 -3.06
CA VAL A 226 16.12 65.46 -3.53
C VAL A 226 16.86 64.48 -4.46
N PRO A 227 16.85 63.16 -4.22
CA PRO A 227 17.23 62.19 -5.24
C PRO A 227 16.10 62.01 -6.26
N THR A 228 16.50 62.03 -7.54
CA THR A 228 15.69 61.72 -8.72
C THR A 228 15.09 60.31 -8.65
N PRO A 229 13.83 60.07 -9.07
CA PRO A 229 13.26 58.73 -9.10
C PRO A 229 13.99 57.83 -10.11
N THR A 230 14.43 56.66 -9.64
CA THR A 230 14.90 55.55 -10.48
C THR A 230 13.78 55.09 -11.41
N PRO A 231 14.03 54.87 -12.72
CA PRO A 231 13.00 54.38 -13.62
C PRO A 231 12.57 52.94 -13.27
N THR A 232 11.26 52.72 -13.27
CA THR A 232 10.61 51.41 -13.18
C THR A 232 11.16 50.44 -14.25
N PRO A 233 11.54 49.20 -13.90
CA PRO A 233 11.94 48.23 -14.92
C PRO A 233 10.73 47.90 -15.79
N THR A 234 10.93 48.03 -17.10
CA THR A 234 9.96 47.63 -18.12
C THR A 234 9.77 46.11 -18.05
N THR A 235 8.53 45.67 -17.86
CA THR A 235 8.16 44.25 -17.90
C THR A 235 8.48 43.69 -19.29
N VAL A 236 9.45 42.79 -19.38
CA VAL A 236 9.62 41.92 -20.54
C VAL A 236 8.42 40.96 -20.55
N PRO A 237 7.66 40.83 -21.64
CA PRO A 237 6.60 39.84 -21.71
C PRO A 237 7.23 38.45 -21.60
N THR A 238 6.84 37.71 -20.55
CA THR A 238 7.12 36.28 -20.42
C THR A 238 6.59 35.56 -21.67
N PRO A 239 7.38 34.69 -22.33
CA PRO A 239 6.88 33.93 -23.46
C PRO A 239 5.66 33.12 -23.02
N THR A 240 4.59 33.21 -23.79
CA THR A 240 3.40 32.35 -23.64
C THR A 240 3.87 30.90 -23.58
N PRO A 241 3.51 30.11 -22.55
CA PRO A 241 3.88 28.71 -22.51
C PRO A 241 3.31 28.04 -23.76
N THR A 242 4.17 27.38 -24.52
CA THR A 242 3.76 26.44 -25.56
C THR A 242 2.78 25.46 -24.89
N PRO A 243 1.57 25.24 -25.44
CA PRO A 243 0.65 24.26 -24.88
C PRO A 243 1.40 22.95 -24.69
N ALA A 244 1.43 22.44 -23.46
CA ALA A 244 1.93 21.10 -23.21
C ALA A 244 1.18 20.17 -24.16
N THR A 245 1.91 19.46 -25.01
CA THR A 245 1.34 18.35 -25.77
C THR A 245 0.71 17.42 -24.74
N VAL A 246 -0.61 17.31 -24.79
CA VAL A 246 -1.35 16.27 -24.06
C VAL A 246 -0.63 14.97 -24.38
N PRO A 247 -0.05 14.25 -23.40
CA PRO A 247 0.55 12.96 -23.68
C PRO A 247 -0.53 12.12 -24.36
N THR A 248 -0.21 11.63 -25.55
CA THR A 248 -1.09 10.67 -26.22
C THR A 248 -1.25 9.51 -25.24
N PRO A 249 -2.48 9.03 -24.94
CA PRO A 249 -2.64 7.91 -24.03
C PRO A 249 -1.71 6.80 -24.49
N THR A 250 -0.81 6.37 -23.61
CA THR A 250 0.03 5.21 -23.85
C THR A 250 -0.93 4.09 -24.22
N PRO A 251 -0.75 3.42 -25.38
CA PRO A 251 -1.66 2.35 -25.77
C PRO A 251 -1.71 1.33 -24.64
N THR A 252 -2.92 0.98 -24.18
CA THR A 252 -3.11 -0.10 -23.22
C THR A 252 -2.34 -1.31 -23.75
N PRO A 253 -1.35 -1.81 -23.00
CA PRO A 253 -0.56 -2.91 -23.48
C PRO A 253 -1.49 -4.09 -23.72
N THR A 254 -1.28 -4.79 -24.82
CA THR A 254 -2.17 -5.90 -25.22
C THR A 254 -1.80 -7.10 -24.34
N ASP A 255 -2.76 -7.60 -23.57
CA ASP A 255 -2.70 -8.92 -22.95
C ASP A 255 -2.55 -9.97 -24.06
N LEU A 256 -1.38 -10.62 -24.08
CA LEU A 256 -1.09 -11.72 -24.99
C LEU A 256 -1.05 -13.06 -24.25
N ALA A 257 -1.21 -13.03 -22.93
CA ALA A 257 -1.32 -14.17 -22.05
C ALA A 257 -2.80 -14.56 -21.89
N GLY A 258 -3.11 -15.39 -20.90
CA GLY A 258 -4.49 -15.59 -20.52
C GLY A 258 -4.59 -15.86 -19.04
N ASN A 259 -5.62 -15.34 -18.39
CA ASN A 259 -5.75 -15.30 -16.92
C ASN A 259 -6.27 -16.59 -16.30
N THR A 260 -6.30 -17.69 -17.07
CA THR A 260 -6.71 -19.02 -16.60
C THR A 260 -5.84 -20.10 -17.21
N LEU A 261 -5.74 -21.27 -16.58
CA LEU A 261 -5.01 -22.42 -17.11
C LEU A 261 -5.51 -22.84 -18.52
N LEU A 262 -6.80 -22.63 -18.79
CA LEU A 262 -7.43 -22.95 -20.08
C LEU A 262 -7.08 -21.94 -21.17
N THR A 263 -6.98 -20.66 -20.81
CA THR A 263 -6.61 -19.58 -21.74
C THR A 263 -5.10 -19.34 -21.79
N ALA A 264 -4.32 -20.11 -21.03
CA ALA A 264 -2.88 -19.98 -20.93
C ALA A 264 -2.21 -19.91 -22.30
N ARG A 265 -1.37 -18.90 -22.49
CA ARG A 265 -0.63 -18.70 -23.73
C ARG A 265 0.37 -19.82 -23.94
N ASN A 266 0.20 -20.58 -25.01
CA ASN A 266 1.13 -21.63 -25.36
C ASN A 266 2.42 -21.03 -25.94
N ILE A 267 3.52 -21.10 -25.18
CA ILE A 267 4.86 -20.68 -25.60
C ILE A 267 5.67 -21.83 -26.24
N GLY A 268 5.07 -23.02 -26.32
CA GLY A 268 5.57 -24.16 -27.08
C GLY A 268 6.67 -24.95 -26.37
N VAL A 269 7.45 -25.68 -27.16
CA VAL A 269 8.57 -26.49 -26.66
C VAL A 269 9.74 -25.56 -26.33
N LEU A 270 10.18 -25.53 -25.08
CA LEU A 270 11.35 -24.74 -24.71
C LEU A 270 12.63 -25.48 -25.08
N SER A 271 13.52 -24.79 -25.79
CA SER A 271 14.88 -25.24 -26.05
C SER A 271 15.82 -24.04 -26.11
N GLY A 272 16.86 -24.01 -25.27
CA GLY A 272 17.72 -22.83 -25.12
C GLY A 272 17.03 -21.67 -24.39
N THR A 273 17.62 -20.47 -24.44
CA THR A 273 17.06 -19.25 -23.86
C THR A 273 15.90 -18.71 -24.70
N GLN A 274 14.79 -18.40 -24.04
CA GLN A 274 13.57 -17.89 -24.67
C GLN A 274 13.27 -16.49 -24.11
N THR A 275 12.85 -15.57 -24.98
CA THR A 275 12.49 -14.20 -24.57
C THR A 275 11.15 -13.83 -25.17
N PHE A 276 10.23 -13.41 -24.32
CA PHE A 276 8.93 -12.89 -24.70
C PHE A 276 8.64 -11.64 -23.87
N SER A 277 7.67 -10.86 -24.34
CA SER A 277 7.18 -9.68 -23.65
C SER A 277 5.68 -9.86 -23.54
N ASP A 278 5.16 -9.59 -22.34
CA ASP A 278 3.75 -9.52 -22.05
C ASP A 278 3.51 -8.39 -21.06
N ALA A 279 2.24 -8.03 -20.90
CA ALA A 279 1.82 -6.93 -20.05
C ALA A 279 1.33 -7.44 -18.70
N VAL A 280 2.21 -7.55 -17.72
CA VAL A 280 1.84 -7.87 -16.33
C VAL A 280 1.76 -6.55 -15.56
N GLY A 281 0.67 -6.28 -14.82
CA GLY A 281 0.51 -5.04 -14.04
C GLY A 281 -0.95 -4.72 -13.69
N ASP A 282 -1.24 -3.55 -13.13
CA ASP A 282 -2.53 -3.22 -12.45
C ASP A 282 -3.83 -3.45 -13.25
N ILE A 283 -3.72 -3.63 -14.56
CA ILE A 283 -4.84 -3.90 -15.48
C ILE A 283 -4.96 -5.42 -15.78
N ASP A 284 -3.86 -6.16 -15.68
CA ASP A 284 -3.73 -7.58 -15.98
C ASP A 284 -2.92 -8.29 -14.88
N THR A 285 -3.65 -8.75 -13.88
CA THR A 285 -3.10 -9.20 -12.59
C THR A 285 -2.71 -10.68 -12.57
N GLU A 286 -3.03 -11.43 -13.62
CA GLU A 286 -2.83 -12.88 -13.66
C GLU A 286 -2.52 -13.32 -15.10
N ASP A 287 -1.31 -13.82 -15.34
CA ASP A 287 -0.95 -14.43 -16.62
C ASP A 287 -0.63 -15.90 -16.45
N PHE A 288 -1.16 -16.73 -17.35
CA PHE A 288 -0.75 -18.11 -17.48
C PHE A 288 -0.04 -18.34 -18.82
N TYR A 289 1.13 -18.96 -18.74
CA TYR A 289 1.87 -19.46 -19.89
C TYR A 289 1.93 -20.97 -19.82
N ARG A 290 1.77 -21.65 -20.95
CA ARG A 290 1.90 -23.10 -21.09
C ARG A 290 3.13 -23.43 -21.91
N LEU A 291 3.96 -24.34 -21.41
CA LEU A 291 5.19 -24.78 -22.05
C LEU A 291 5.33 -26.31 -22.06
N GLN A 292 6.15 -26.81 -22.97
CA GLN A 292 6.45 -28.24 -23.09
C GLN A 292 7.94 -28.50 -22.99
N ILE A 293 8.32 -29.47 -22.17
CA ILE A 293 9.69 -29.98 -22.03
C ILE A 293 9.77 -31.36 -22.67
N THR A 294 10.74 -31.60 -23.56
CA THR A 294 10.84 -32.85 -24.34
C THR A 294 11.98 -33.77 -23.91
N ALA A 295 12.92 -33.24 -23.12
CA ALA A 295 14.05 -33.96 -22.53
C ALA A 295 14.40 -33.29 -21.19
N PRO A 296 15.02 -34.01 -20.23
CA PRO A 296 15.47 -33.41 -18.98
C PRO A 296 16.32 -32.16 -19.24
N SER A 297 15.89 -31.01 -18.71
CA SER A 297 16.46 -29.70 -19.05
C SER A 297 16.56 -28.82 -17.82
N ASP A 298 17.67 -28.10 -17.70
CA ASP A 298 17.79 -26.98 -16.75
C ASP A 298 17.08 -25.77 -17.33
N ILE A 299 16.12 -25.24 -16.59
CA ILE A 299 15.33 -24.08 -16.95
C ILE A 299 15.76 -22.90 -16.10
N ASN A 300 15.93 -21.76 -16.76
CA ASN A 300 15.98 -20.45 -16.12
C ASN A 300 14.91 -19.60 -16.80
N ILE A 301 13.87 -19.23 -16.06
CA ILE A 301 12.84 -18.29 -16.49
C ILE A 301 13.12 -17.00 -15.75
N ALA A 302 13.29 -15.92 -16.51
CA ALA A 302 13.44 -14.59 -15.95
C ALA A 302 12.31 -13.70 -16.47
N LEU A 303 11.61 -13.02 -15.58
CA LEU A 303 10.67 -11.96 -15.92
C LEU A 303 11.33 -10.63 -15.58
N SER A 304 11.32 -9.69 -16.52
CA SER A 304 12.02 -8.41 -16.37
C SER A 304 11.20 -7.29 -16.99
N GLY A 305 11.44 -6.05 -16.57
CA GLY A 305 10.67 -4.91 -17.05
C GLY A 305 9.29 -4.77 -16.41
N LEU A 306 9.13 -5.33 -15.22
CA LEU A 306 7.96 -5.18 -14.36
C LEU A 306 7.68 -3.69 -14.07
N ASN A 307 6.40 -3.31 -14.06
CA ASN A 307 5.92 -2.00 -13.62
C ASN A 307 5.27 -2.04 -12.22
N ALA A 308 5.07 -3.23 -11.67
CA ALA A 308 4.57 -3.53 -10.34
C ALA A 308 5.14 -4.89 -9.90
N ASP A 309 5.04 -5.19 -8.61
CA ASP A 309 5.53 -6.44 -8.04
C ASP A 309 4.72 -7.65 -8.58
N ALA A 310 5.40 -8.75 -8.88
CA ALA A 310 4.80 -9.92 -9.50
C ALA A 310 5.64 -11.16 -9.22
N ASP A 311 4.99 -12.23 -8.78
CA ASP A 311 5.66 -13.50 -8.51
C ASP A 311 5.58 -14.41 -9.73
N LEU A 312 6.65 -15.14 -10.02
CA LEU A 312 6.63 -16.28 -10.92
C LEU A 312 6.37 -17.55 -10.14
N ILE A 313 5.34 -18.30 -10.53
CA ILE A 313 4.97 -19.57 -9.93
C ILE A 313 5.07 -20.65 -11.01
N PHE A 314 5.90 -21.64 -10.77
CA PHE A 314 6.05 -22.79 -11.64
C PHE A 314 5.03 -23.87 -11.29
N VAL A 315 4.26 -24.34 -12.27
CA VAL A 315 3.14 -25.27 -12.06
C VAL A 315 3.19 -26.44 -13.04
N GLU A 316 2.78 -27.62 -12.62
CA GLU A 316 2.49 -28.81 -13.43
C GLU A 316 1.07 -29.26 -13.10
N ASP A 317 0.13 -29.19 -14.04
CA ASP A 317 -1.24 -29.68 -13.88
C ASP A 317 -1.24 -31.22 -13.99
N ILE A 318 -0.87 -31.89 -12.90
CA ILE A 318 -0.57 -33.33 -12.84
C ILE A 318 -1.81 -34.16 -13.17
N ASN A 319 -2.99 -33.69 -12.73
CA ASN A 319 -4.26 -34.39 -12.93
C ASN A 319 -5.01 -33.95 -14.20
N ASN A 320 -4.50 -32.92 -14.88
CA ASN A 320 -4.98 -32.36 -16.13
C ASN A 320 -6.44 -31.88 -16.06
N ASN A 321 -6.87 -31.38 -14.90
CA ASN A 321 -8.23 -30.93 -14.63
C ASN A 321 -8.43 -29.42 -14.88
N GLY A 322 -7.35 -28.69 -15.20
CA GLY A 322 -7.39 -27.25 -15.48
C GLY A 322 -7.58 -26.38 -14.23
N ALA A 323 -7.32 -26.92 -13.04
CA ALA A 323 -7.19 -26.20 -11.78
C ALA A 323 -5.76 -26.39 -11.24
N ILE A 324 -5.34 -25.51 -10.33
CA ILE A 324 -4.13 -25.71 -9.52
C ILE A 324 -4.60 -26.31 -8.20
N ASP A 325 -4.37 -27.58 -7.99
CA ASP A 325 -4.78 -28.29 -6.79
C ASP A 325 -3.73 -29.27 -6.27
N SER A 326 -4.09 -29.99 -5.21
CA SER A 326 -3.33 -31.16 -4.78
C SER A 326 -4.09 -32.41 -5.24
N ASP A 327 -3.43 -33.30 -5.97
CA ASP A 327 -4.02 -34.57 -6.45
C ASP A 327 -4.30 -35.61 -5.34
N GLY A 328 -4.18 -35.20 -4.07
CA GLY A 328 -4.49 -36.01 -2.90
C GLY A 328 -3.41 -37.02 -2.50
N PHE A 329 -2.27 -37.07 -3.19
CA PHE A 329 -1.18 -38.01 -2.90
C PHE A 329 0.21 -37.37 -2.96
N ASN A 330 0.46 -36.34 -2.15
CA ASN A 330 1.78 -35.71 -1.96
C ASN A 330 2.45 -35.17 -3.25
N SER A 331 1.76 -35.11 -4.39
CA SER A 331 2.20 -34.39 -5.58
C SER A 331 1.63 -32.99 -5.53
N PHE A 332 2.52 -32.00 -5.46
CA PHE A 332 2.13 -30.59 -5.61
C PHE A 332 2.20 -30.24 -7.09
N GLU A 333 1.16 -29.56 -7.57
CA GLU A 333 1.19 -28.97 -8.90
C GLU A 333 2.12 -27.75 -8.92
N VAL A 334 2.28 -27.02 -7.82
CA VAL A 334 3.30 -25.96 -7.70
C VAL A 334 4.69 -26.57 -7.44
N LEU A 335 5.64 -26.23 -8.30
CA LEU A 335 7.00 -26.77 -8.34
C LEU A 335 8.07 -25.78 -7.85
N GLY A 336 7.78 -24.48 -7.88
CA GLY A 336 8.70 -23.42 -7.44
C GLY A 336 8.06 -22.04 -7.53
N ILE A 337 8.58 -21.08 -6.75
CA ILE A 337 8.10 -19.70 -6.68
C ILE A 337 9.34 -18.78 -6.70
N SER A 338 9.30 -17.68 -7.44
CA SER A 338 10.25 -16.58 -7.28
C SER A 338 9.69 -15.59 -6.26
N ASP A 339 10.57 -15.04 -5.45
CA ASP A 339 10.24 -14.12 -4.36
C ASP A 339 11.11 -12.85 -4.41
N GLU A 340 11.54 -12.45 -5.61
CA GLU A 340 12.21 -11.16 -5.79
C GLU A 340 11.16 -10.03 -5.70
N PHE A 341 11.58 -8.85 -5.25
CA PHE A 341 10.63 -7.81 -4.82
C PHE A 341 10.56 -6.65 -5.82
N GLY A 342 9.35 -6.10 -6.02
CA GLY A 342 9.12 -4.84 -6.71
C GLY A 342 9.29 -4.95 -8.22
N THR A 343 9.82 -3.91 -8.86
CA THR A 343 10.07 -3.96 -10.32
C THR A 343 11.38 -4.66 -10.70
N ASN A 344 11.95 -5.46 -9.78
CA ASN A 344 13.16 -6.22 -10.08
C ASN A 344 12.85 -7.34 -11.06
N SER A 345 13.89 -8.02 -11.54
CA SER A 345 13.65 -9.18 -12.39
C SER A 345 13.44 -10.39 -11.51
N GLU A 346 12.32 -11.08 -11.69
CA GLU A 346 12.06 -12.38 -11.09
C GLU A 346 12.84 -13.46 -11.81
N GLU A 347 13.42 -14.41 -11.08
CA GLU A 347 14.05 -15.59 -11.68
C GLU A 347 13.60 -16.89 -11.01
N LEU A 348 13.19 -17.85 -11.83
CA LEU A 348 12.93 -19.23 -11.45
C LEU A 348 13.92 -20.17 -12.12
N GLN A 349 14.62 -20.96 -11.31
CA GLN A 349 15.59 -21.94 -11.80
C GLN A 349 15.26 -23.35 -11.32
N GLY A 350 15.35 -24.34 -12.21
CA GLY A 350 15.11 -25.74 -11.84
C GLY A 350 15.38 -26.73 -12.96
N THR A 351 15.61 -28.00 -12.61
CA THR A 351 15.75 -29.08 -13.59
C THR A 351 14.41 -29.80 -13.76
N LEU A 352 13.86 -29.77 -14.96
CA LEU A 352 12.56 -30.36 -15.28
C LEU A 352 12.69 -31.65 -16.07
N GLN A 353 11.73 -32.55 -15.87
CA GLN A 353 11.57 -33.75 -16.67
C GLN A 353 10.72 -33.46 -17.92
N PRO A 354 10.66 -34.39 -18.90
CA PRO A 354 9.75 -34.24 -20.03
C PRO A 354 8.28 -34.20 -19.56
N GLY A 355 7.56 -33.15 -19.92
CA GLY A 355 6.20 -32.89 -19.45
C GLY A 355 5.59 -31.61 -20.02
N GLU A 356 4.32 -31.36 -19.73
CA GLU A 356 3.68 -30.06 -19.90
C GLU A 356 3.69 -29.32 -18.57
N TYR A 357 4.04 -28.03 -18.62
CA TYR A 357 4.13 -27.19 -17.44
C TYR A 357 3.44 -25.86 -17.72
N LEU A 358 3.09 -25.16 -16.65
CA LEU A 358 2.61 -23.80 -16.67
C LEU A 358 3.53 -22.87 -15.89
N ILE A 359 3.57 -21.63 -16.31
CA ILE A 359 4.08 -20.51 -15.51
C ILE A 359 2.86 -19.66 -15.20
N TRP A 360 2.61 -19.47 -13.93
CA TRP A 360 1.64 -18.52 -13.45
C TRP A 360 2.40 -17.29 -13.00
N VAL A 361 2.11 -16.15 -13.61
CA VAL A 361 2.55 -14.85 -13.12
C VAL A 361 1.38 -14.25 -12.38
N SER A 362 1.55 -14.01 -11.08
CA SER A 362 0.54 -13.34 -10.29
C SER A 362 1.08 -11.99 -9.90
N GLN A 363 0.43 -10.92 -10.36
CA GLN A 363 0.73 -9.60 -9.85
C GLN A 363 0.24 -9.53 -8.41
N PHE A 364 1.17 -9.21 -7.53
CA PHE A 364 0.94 -9.05 -6.11
C PHE A 364 1.47 -7.68 -5.68
N GLU A 365 0.72 -6.95 -4.86
CA GLU A 365 1.01 -5.56 -4.50
C GLU A 365 2.23 -5.42 -3.54
N PRO A 366 2.98 -4.30 -3.63
CA PRO A 366 4.34 -4.11 -3.13
C PRO A 366 4.46 -3.86 -1.61
N THR A 367 3.41 -4.02 -0.82
CA THR A 367 3.41 -3.67 0.62
C THR A 367 3.77 -4.85 1.55
N PHE A 368 4.07 -6.02 0.96
CA PHE A 368 4.35 -7.31 1.61
C PHE A 368 5.39 -7.32 2.76
N ARG A 369 6.17 -6.25 2.97
CA ARG A 369 7.28 -6.23 3.94
C ARG A 369 7.09 -5.30 5.13
N ARG A 370 5.88 -4.82 5.41
CA ARG A 370 5.65 -3.97 6.60
C ARG A 370 5.12 -4.73 7.81
N CYS A 371 4.32 -5.77 7.59
CA CYS A 371 3.85 -6.65 8.67
C CYS A 371 4.78 -7.84 8.95
N ASP A 372 5.55 -8.29 7.95
CA ASP A 372 6.49 -9.41 8.08
C ASP A 372 7.92 -9.01 8.52
N ARG A 373 8.16 -7.74 8.90
CA ARG A 373 9.44 -7.29 9.47
C ARG A 373 9.25 -6.91 10.95
N PRO A 374 10.11 -7.39 11.87
CA PRO A 374 10.11 -6.87 13.23
C PRO A 374 10.32 -5.35 13.20
N ILE A 375 9.67 -4.65 14.14
CA ILE A 375 9.64 -3.19 14.37
C ILE A 375 11.04 -2.59 14.68
N GLU A 376 12.11 -3.23 14.24
CA GLU A 376 13.45 -2.65 14.25
C GLU A 376 13.63 -1.84 12.97
N TYR A 377 13.11 -0.61 12.92
CA TYR A 377 13.70 0.54 12.20
C TYR A 377 12.72 1.74 12.08
N PHE A 378 12.07 2.24 13.14
CA PHE A 378 11.54 3.63 13.11
C PHE A 378 11.54 4.33 14.48
#